data_AF-A0A0G0YN07-F1
#
_entry.id   AF-A0A0G0YN07-F1
#
_cell.length_a   1.000
_cell.length_b   1.000
_cell.length_c   1.000
_cell.angle_alpha   90.00
_cell.angle_beta   90.00
_cell.angle_gamma   90.00
#
_symmetry.space_group_name_H-M   'P 1'
#
loop_
_entity.id
_entity.type
_entity.pdbx_description
1 polymer ?
#
loop_
_entity_poly.entity_id
_entity_poly.type
_entity_poly.pdbx_seq_one_letter_code
_entity_poly.pdbx_strand_id
1 'polypeptide(L)'
;MYQGSYVFAQVMELLPRRELTRFITQYQGDSHGNRLPCRDQFLAMAFGQLSYRESLRDVASCLTSHQAKLYHFGINYPADGV
;
A
#
# COMPACT_ATOMS: atom_id res chain seq x y z
N MET A 1 4.36 13.02 -19.42
CA MET A 1 4.53 11.61 -18.99
C MET A 1 5.75 11.55 -18.09
N TYR A 2 5.62 11.11 -16.84
CA TYR A 2 6.79 10.82 -16.02
C TYR A 2 7.41 9.53 -16.57
N GLN A 3 8.64 9.61 -17.08
CA GLN A 3 9.38 8.46 -17.65
C GLN A 3 9.96 7.51 -16.58
N GLY A 4 9.65 7.74 -15.29
CA GLY A 4 10.19 6.97 -14.17
C GLY A 4 9.13 6.54 -13.16
N SER A 5 9.48 5.55 -12.34
CA SER A 5 8.69 5.08 -11.19
C SER A 5 8.66 6.16 -10.10
N TYR A 6 7.56 6.25 -9.32
CA TYR A 6 7.48 7.20 -8.21
C TYR A 6 8.51 6.87 -7.12
N VAL A 7 8.98 7.90 -6.41
CA VAL A 7 9.94 7.74 -5.30
C VAL A 7 9.43 6.71 -4.28
N PHE A 8 8.13 6.72 -3.98
CA PHE A 8 7.53 5.73 -3.10
C PHE A 8 7.77 4.29 -3.59
N ALA A 9 7.48 4.01 -4.87
CA ALA A 9 7.67 2.69 -5.45
C ALA A 9 9.16 2.26 -5.44
N GLN A 10 10.08 3.18 -5.72
CA GLN A 10 11.52 2.92 -5.63
C GLN A 10 11.97 2.58 -4.20
N VAL A 11 11.47 3.29 -3.19
CA VAL A 11 11.78 2.98 -1.78
C VAL A 11 11.21 1.62 -1.38
N MET A 12 9.99 1.31 -1.83
CA MET A 12 9.34 0.02 -1.56
C MET A 12 10.00 -1.17 -2.29
N GLU A 13 10.83 -0.94 -3.31
CA GLU A 13 11.64 -2.00 -3.93
C GLU A 13 12.79 -2.48 -3.04
N LEU A 14 13.26 -1.64 -2.10
CA LEU A 14 14.29 -2.03 -1.12
C LEU A 14 13.76 -3.01 -0.07
N LEU A 15 12.43 -3.16 0.03
CA LEU A 15 11.79 -4.02 1.00
C LEU A 15 11.87 -5.49 0.56
N PRO A 16 12.28 -6.42 1.44
CA PRO A 16 12.40 -7.83 1.10
C PRO A 16 11.02 -8.48 0.92
N ARG A 17 10.55 -8.49 -0.34
CA ARG A 17 9.22 -9.03 -0.72
C ARG A 17 9.00 -10.46 -0.23
N ARG A 18 10.03 -11.29 -0.32
CA ARG A 18 9.98 -12.70 0.10
C ARG A 18 9.73 -12.85 1.60
N GLU A 19 10.36 -12.02 2.42
CA GLU A 19 10.17 -12.04 3.87
C GLU A 19 8.77 -11.54 4.23
N LEU A 20 8.30 -10.46 3.59
CA LEU A 20 6.94 -9.97 3.77
C LEU A 20 5.90 -11.06 3.44
N THR A 21 6.03 -11.71 2.29
CA THR A 21 5.15 -12.82 1.91
C THR A 21 5.23 -13.97 2.91
N ARG A 22 6.45 -14.33 3.38
CA ARG A 22 6.62 -15.38 4.41
C ARG A 22 5.83 -15.06 5.66
N PHE A 23 5.89 -13.82 6.16
CA PHE A 23 5.15 -13.41 7.34
C PHE A 23 3.64 -13.40 7.11
N ILE A 24 3.17 -12.89 5.97
CA ILE A 24 1.74 -12.91 5.62
C ILE A 24 1.21 -14.34 5.63
N THR A 25 1.93 -15.29 5.03
CA THR A 25 1.53 -16.70 5.02
C THR A 25 1.62 -17.33 6.41
N GLN A 26 2.71 -17.10 7.15
CA GLN A 26 2.91 -17.66 8.49
C GLN A 26 1.81 -17.24 9.47
N TYR A 27 1.38 -15.99 9.41
CA TYR A 27 0.36 -15.43 10.30
C TYR A 27 -1.03 -15.38 9.68
N GLN A 28 -1.23 -15.99 8.51
CA GLN A 28 -2.55 -16.06 7.87
C GLN A 28 -3.20 -14.69 7.65
N GLY A 29 -2.39 -13.68 7.30
CA GLY A 29 -2.84 -12.28 7.22
C GLY A 29 -3.97 -12.05 6.21
N ASP A 30 -4.02 -12.86 5.16
CA ASP A 30 -5.05 -12.77 4.10
C ASP A 30 -6.20 -13.78 4.26
N SER A 31 -6.22 -14.60 5.32
CA SER A 31 -7.20 -15.69 5.47
C SER A 31 -8.65 -15.24 5.63
N HIS A 32 -8.91 -13.97 5.96
CA HIS A 32 -10.24 -13.43 6.16
C HIS A 32 -10.89 -12.84 4.89
N GLY A 33 -10.28 -13.01 3.71
CA GLY A 33 -10.84 -12.46 2.47
C GLY A 33 -10.90 -10.93 2.51
N ASN A 34 -9.86 -10.31 3.06
CA ASN A 34 -9.79 -8.85 3.19
C ASN A 34 -9.86 -8.20 1.80
N ARG A 35 -10.70 -7.16 1.67
CA ARG A 35 -10.79 -6.33 0.46
C ARG A 35 -9.47 -5.68 0.07
N LEU A 36 -8.58 -5.52 1.05
CA LEU A 36 -7.24 -5.00 0.90
C LEU A 36 -6.25 -6.06 1.41
N PRO A 37 -5.50 -6.76 0.54
CA PRO A 37 -4.52 -7.75 0.95
C PRO A 37 -3.46 -7.15 1.88
N CYS A 38 -2.89 -7.94 2.80
CA CYS A 38 -1.92 -7.48 3.79
C CYS A 38 -0.72 -6.75 3.17
N ARG A 39 -0.29 -7.16 1.97
CA ARG A 39 0.75 -6.44 1.23
C ARG A 39 0.32 -5.02 0.89
N ASP A 40 -0.88 -4.84 0.36
CA ASP A 40 -1.38 -3.52 -0.04
C ASP A 40 -1.74 -2.67 1.19
N GLN A 41 -2.21 -3.30 2.29
CA GLN A 41 -2.35 -2.65 3.60
C GLN A 41 -1.00 -2.11 4.11
N PHE A 42 0.04 -2.92 4.05
CA PHE A 42 1.39 -2.53 4.46
C PHE A 42 1.87 -1.33 3.65
N LEU A 43 1.69 -1.33 2.32
CA LEU A 43 2.08 -0.22 1.48
C LEU A 43 1.26 1.05 1.74
N ALA A 44 -0.05 0.93 1.98
CA ALA A 44 -0.90 2.05 2.36
C ALA A 44 -0.44 2.68 3.69
N MET A 45 -0.08 1.85 4.67
CA MET A 45 0.46 2.32 5.95
C MET A 45 1.84 2.96 5.78
N ALA A 46 2.73 2.37 4.99
CA ALA A 46 4.05 2.93 4.69
C ALA A 46 3.94 4.29 3.99
N PHE A 47 2.99 4.44 3.06
CA PHE A 47 2.67 5.72 2.43
C PHE A 47 2.23 6.75 3.47
N GLY A 48 1.35 6.36 4.40
CA GLY A 48 0.90 7.22 5.49
C GLY A 48 2.06 7.74 6.34
N GLN A 49 2.96 6.84 6.75
CA GLN A 49 4.14 7.20 7.55
C GLN A 49 5.09 8.13 6.80
N LEU A 50 5.40 7.83 5.53
CA LEU A 50 6.35 8.61 4.72
C LEU A 50 5.80 9.96 4.27
N SER A 51 4.47 10.10 4.19
CA SER A 51 3.81 11.35 3.78
C SER A 51 3.23 12.14 4.96
N TYR A 52 3.60 11.76 6.20
CA TYR A 52 3.19 12.41 7.44
C TYR A 52 1.67 12.57 7.59
N ARG A 53 0.90 11.54 7.22
CA ARG A 53 -0.56 11.55 7.43
C ARG A 53 -0.87 11.41 8.92
N GLU A 54 -1.80 12.22 9.42
CA GLU A 54 -2.09 12.31 10.85
C GLU A 54 -3.05 11.23 11.37
N SER A 55 -3.74 10.54 10.45
CA SER A 55 -4.69 9.49 10.82
C SER A 55 -4.90 8.46 9.72
N LEU A 56 -5.43 7.29 10.08
CA LEU A 56 -5.84 6.27 9.10
C LEU A 56 -6.90 6.80 8.12
N ARG A 57 -7.79 7.68 8.59
CA ARG A 57 -8.79 8.32 7.72
C ARG A 57 -8.12 9.22 6.69
N ASP A 58 -7.13 10.00 7.09
CA ASP A 58 -6.36 10.87 6.18
C ASP A 58 -5.59 10.04 5.14
N VAL A 59 -4.97 8.92 5.56
CA VAL A 59 -4.37 7.96 4.63
C VAL A 59 -5.40 7.44 3.61
N ALA A 60 -6.56 6.96 4.08
CA ALA A 60 -7.61 6.44 3.22
C ALA A 60 -8.13 7.50 2.25
N SER A 61 -8.49 8.70 2.74
CA SER A 61 -8.96 9.80 1.90
C SER A 61 -7.93 10.23 0.85
N CYS A 62 -6.64 10.26 1.21
CA CYS A 62 -5.57 10.58 0.28
C CYS A 62 -5.40 9.51 -0.80
N LEU A 63 -5.41 8.22 -0.43
CA LEU A 63 -5.28 7.12 -1.38
C LEU A 63 -6.52 7.03 -2.31
N THR A 64 -7.74 7.16 -1.77
CA THR A 64 -8.97 7.18 -2.58
C THR A 64 -8.99 8.34 -3.57
N SER A 65 -8.63 9.56 -3.15
CA SER A 65 -8.60 10.72 -4.05
C SER A 65 -7.54 10.61 -5.16
N HIS A 66 -6.49 9.82 -4.95
CA HIS A 66 -5.41 9.60 -5.90
C HIS A 66 -5.42 8.21 -6.55
N GLN A 67 -6.56 7.52 -6.54
CA GLN A 67 -6.68 6.12 -6.98
C GLN A 67 -6.05 5.86 -8.37
N ALA A 68 -6.25 6.78 -9.32
CA ALA A 68 -5.70 6.68 -10.67
C ALA A 68 -4.16 6.60 -10.72
N LYS A 69 -3.46 7.05 -9.68
CA LYS A 69 -1.99 7.05 -9.60
C LYS A 69 -1.43 5.85 -8.82
N LEU A 70 -2.26 5.15 -8.04
CA LEU A 70 -1.81 4.10 -7.11
C LEU A 70 -1.22 2.87 -7.80
N TYR A 71 -1.64 2.59 -9.03
CA TYR A 71 -1.03 1.53 -9.86
C TYR A 71 0.49 1.73 -9.97
N HIS A 72 0.94 2.97 -10.14
CA HIS A 72 2.36 3.31 -10.22
C HIS A 72 3.08 3.31 -8.87
N PHE A 73 2.34 3.26 -7.75
CA PHE A 73 2.89 3.08 -6.41
C PHE A 73 2.99 1.58 -6.04
N GLY A 74 2.44 0.70 -6.88
CA GLY A 74 2.36 -0.75 -6.62
C GLY A 74 1.33 -1.13 -5.56
N ILE A 75 0.35 -0.24 -5.31
CA ILE A 75 -0.75 -0.41 -4.34
C ILE A 75 -2.05 -0.69 -5.11
N ASN A 76 -2.70 -1.81 -4.80
CA ASN A 76 -4.08 -2.05 -5.23
C ASN A 76 -5.03 -1.65 -4.09
N TYR A 77 -5.53 -0.41 -4.12
CA TYR A 77 -6.45 0.10 -3.10
C TYR A 77 -7.90 0.09 -3.60
N PRO A 78 -8.85 -0.47 -2.83
CA PRO A 78 -10.26 -0.48 -3.21
C PRO A 78 -10.84 0.94 -3.25
N ALA A 79 -11.70 1.22 -4.24
CA ALA A 79 -12.31 2.53 -4.44
C ALA A 79 -13.17 2.97 -3.23
N ASP A 80 -13.72 2.00 -2.51
CA ASP A 80 -14.78 2.23 -1.52
C ASP A 80 -14.25 2.61 -0.13
N GLY A 81 -12.93 2.68 0.06
CA GLY A 81 -12.31 3.32 1.22
C GLY A 81 -12.85 2.87 2.59
N VAL A 82 -13.19 1.58 2.75
CA VAL A 82 -13.32 0.75 3.99
C VAL A 82 -13.86 -0.64 3.60
#